data_AF-A0AAU7EFD7-F1
#
_entry.id   AF-A0AAU7EFD7-F1
#
_cell.length_a   1.000
_cell.length_b   1.000
_cell.length_c   1.000
_cell.angle_alpha   90.00
_cell.angle_beta   90.00
_cell.angle_gamma   90.00
#
_symmetry.space_group_name_H-M   'P 1'
#
loop_
_entity.id
_entity.type
_entity.pdbx_description
1 polymer ?
#
loop_
_entity_poly.entity_id
_entity_poly.type
_entity_poly.pdbx_seq_one_letter_code
_entity_poly.pdbx_strand_id
1 'polypeptide(L)'
;MTKYIALIFLSLAINASSQEANIVSEFSQEGSLYRSLNNSSDVLTDFKSGDACVVVGYFGKEIYKVKYNDLVGFVDSQYLVVNEAVMDLYYDFQDSERLRIMTEEKKRKADVQIIIKEGEEEQKRLELKEFERIKALELVEKRRLDSIVNIKIEENKQVEIKAVPNKVEEKLNKEELLEKKDVLSTCDYSMNEYDTIDRIKIVRTIPYILNKDLTIELFKRGRSTNVFFNLSEDLGCASYLPSNRSSVKVILENNQTITFYHSWDMDCGEFSFRGNLSNSQIRSLKRASIQSIYLKGTKETRHITDITYKTFFIERLDCLDI
;
A
#
# COMPACT_ATOMS: atom_id res chain seq x y z
N MET A 1 -20.01 -28.80 -17.64
CA MET A 1 -18.91 -29.51 -16.95
C MET A 1 -18.54 -28.74 -15.70
N THR A 2 -18.27 -29.50 -14.65
CA THR A 2 -18.47 -29.17 -13.24
C THR A 2 -17.42 -28.21 -12.69
N LYS A 3 -17.86 -27.26 -11.86
CA LYS A 3 -17.05 -26.29 -11.12
C LYS A 3 -16.18 -26.99 -10.07
N TYR A 4 -14.90 -26.65 -9.99
CA TYR A 4 -14.05 -26.93 -8.82
C TYR A 4 -13.55 -25.60 -8.24
N ILE A 5 -14.18 -25.18 -7.15
CA ILE A 5 -13.69 -24.13 -6.26
C ILE A 5 -12.89 -24.88 -5.18
N ALA A 6 -11.57 -24.77 -5.22
CA ALA A 6 -10.71 -25.28 -4.16
C ALA A 6 -10.81 -24.34 -2.95
N LEU A 7 -11.64 -24.72 -1.98
CA LEU A 7 -11.67 -24.12 -0.65
C LEU A 7 -10.42 -24.60 0.11
N ILE A 8 -9.40 -23.75 0.17
CA ILE A 8 -8.25 -23.93 1.06
C ILE A 8 -8.75 -23.67 2.48
N PHE A 9 -9.12 -24.73 3.19
CA PHE A 9 -9.24 -24.70 4.63
C PHE A 9 -7.83 -24.56 5.20
N LEU A 10 -7.47 -23.32 5.55
CA LEU A 10 -6.32 -23.04 6.40
C LEU A 10 -6.67 -23.57 7.80
N SER A 11 -6.41 -24.86 8.03
CA SER A 11 -6.47 -25.45 9.36
C SER A 11 -5.41 -24.77 10.22
N LEU A 12 -5.85 -23.83 11.05
CA LEU A 12 -5.05 -23.27 12.13
C LEU A 12 -4.81 -24.41 13.14
N ALA A 13 -3.80 -25.23 12.89
CA ALA A 13 -3.27 -26.14 13.89
C ALA A 13 -2.62 -25.26 14.95
N ILE A 14 -3.33 -25.04 16.06
CA ILE A 14 -2.78 -24.44 17.27
C ILE A 14 -1.78 -25.48 17.79
N ASN A 15 -0.53 -25.39 17.34
CA ASN A 15 0.57 -26.05 18.01
C ASN A 15 0.73 -25.34 19.33
N ALA A 16 0.11 -25.89 20.38
CA ALA A 16 0.40 -25.51 21.76
C ALA A 16 1.82 -25.97 22.07
N SER A 17 2.81 -25.19 21.65
CA SER A 17 4.20 -25.37 22.04
C SER A 17 4.29 -25.08 23.53
N SER A 18 4.47 -26.11 24.35
CA SER A 18 4.68 -25.95 25.78
C SER A 18 6.15 -26.03 26.10
N GLN A 19 6.62 -25.05 26.87
CA GLN A 19 7.92 -25.14 27.53
C GLN A 19 7.84 -26.24 28.59
N GLU A 20 8.73 -27.23 28.53
CA GLU A 20 8.83 -28.26 29.56
C GLU A 20 9.50 -27.66 30.80
N ALA A 21 8.77 -27.61 31.90
CA ALA A 21 9.27 -27.17 33.21
C ALA A 21 9.13 -28.29 34.25
N ASN A 22 9.82 -28.15 35.39
CA ASN A 22 9.63 -29.01 36.55
C ASN A 22 9.75 -28.15 37.81
N ILE A 23 8.76 -27.29 38.04
CA ILE A 23 8.79 -26.29 39.12
C ILE A 23 7.88 -26.76 40.25
N VAL A 24 8.44 -26.91 41.45
CA VAL A 24 7.66 -27.24 42.65
C VAL A 24 6.82 -26.03 43.06
N SER A 25 5.53 -26.25 43.28
CA SER A 25 4.56 -25.27 43.78
C SER A 25 3.51 -25.99 44.63
N GLU A 26 2.48 -25.26 45.06
CA GLU A 26 1.35 -25.76 45.80
C GLU A 26 0.06 -25.06 45.33
N PHE A 27 -1.07 -25.70 45.58
CA PHE A 27 -2.36 -25.09 45.25
C PHE A 27 -2.74 -24.03 46.28
N SER A 28 -3.11 -22.83 45.83
CA SER A 28 -3.51 -21.72 46.70
C SER A 28 -4.89 -21.93 47.33
N GLN A 29 -5.77 -22.64 46.63
CA GLN A 29 -7.16 -22.89 47.03
C GLN A 29 -7.64 -24.26 46.51
N GLU A 30 -8.78 -24.73 47.01
CA GLU A 30 -9.39 -25.97 46.50
C GLU A 30 -9.90 -25.83 45.07
N GLY A 31 -9.85 -26.92 44.32
CA GLY A 31 -10.23 -26.93 42.91
C GLY A 31 -10.07 -28.29 42.26
N SER A 32 -10.11 -28.28 40.92
CA SER A 32 -10.08 -29.50 40.10
C SER A 32 -9.02 -29.39 39.01
N LEU A 33 -8.33 -30.50 38.76
CA LEU A 33 -7.35 -30.66 37.69
C LEU A 33 -8.07 -31.14 36.42
N TYR A 34 -7.93 -30.44 35.31
CA TYR A 34 -8.66 -30.76 34.07
C TYR A 34 -7.79 -31.47 33.04
N ARG A 35 -8.39 -32.35 32.24
CA ARG A 35 -7.71 -33.08 31.15
C ARG A 35 -7.36 -32.19 29.96
N SER A 36 -8.13 -31.14 29.70
CA SER A 36 -7.97 -30.28 28.52
C SER A 36 -8.06 -28.80 28.86
N LEU A 37 -7.47 -27.96 28.01
CA LEU A 37 -7.40 -26.50 28.17
C LEU A 37 -8.76 -25.79 28.13
N ASN A 38 -9.74 -26.36 27.42
CA ASN A 38 -10.98 -25.67 27.05
C ASN A 38 -12.26 -26.38 27.54
N ASN A 39 -12.14 -27.53 28.21
CA ASN A 39 -13.30 -28.29 28.65
C ASN A 39 -13.26 -28.54 30.15
N SER A 40 -13.97 -27.70 30.91
CA SER A 40 -14.11 -27.82 32.36
C SER A 40 -14.97 -29.02 32.79
N SER A 41 -15.57 -29.79 31.87
CA SER A 41 -16.27 -31.03 32.23
C SER A 41 -15.33 -32.21 32.45
N ASP A 42 -14.09 -32.15 31.97
CA ASP A 42 -13.18 -33.30 31.96
C ASP A 42 -12.22 -33.27 33.16
N VAL A 43 -12.81 -33.40 34.35
CA VAL A 43 -12.05 -33.43 35.62
C VAL A 43 -11.27 -34.73 35.74
N LEU A 44 -9.98 -34.64 36.08
CA LEU A 44 -9.09 -35.77 36.37
C LEU A 44 -9.09 -36.11 37.86
N THR A 45 -9.02 -35.11 38.71
CA THR A 45 -9.04 -35.23 40.17
C THR A 45 -9.29 -33.86 40.79
N ASP A 46 -9.75 -33.85 42.03
CA ASP A 46 -9.79 -32.65 42.87
C ASP A 46 -8.51 -32.53 43.71
N PHE A 47 -8.19 -31.31 44.13
CA PHE A 47 -7.06 -30.97 45.00
C PHE A 47 -7.50 -29.97 46.07
N LYS A 48 -6.74 -29.88 47.16
CA LYS A 48 -6.98 -28.96 48.26
C LYS A 48 -5.93 -27.85 48.32
N SER A 49 -6.28 -26.75 48.99
CA SER A 49 -5.31 -25.71 49.33
C SER A 49 -4.13 -26.29 50.12
N GLY A 50 -2.91 -25.93 49.73
CA GLY A 50 -1.66 -26.42 50.31
C GLY A 50 -1.18 -27.77 49.76
N ASP A 51 -1.94 -28.43 48.90
CA ASP A 51 -1.48 -29.66 48.25
C ASP A 51 -0.31 -29.34 47.30
N ALA A 52 0.81 -30.05 47.46
CA ALA A 52 1.99 -29.87 46.62
C ALA A 52 1.75 -30.37 45.18
N CYS A 53 2.28 -29.63 44.22
CA CYS A 53 2.19 -29.97 42.80
C CYS A 53 3.47 -29.58 42.04
N VAL A 54 3.61 -30.06 40.81
CA VAL A 54 4.72 -29.70 39.94
C VAL A 54 4.19 -29.01 38.70
N VAL A 55 4.50 -27.74 38.51
CA VAL A 55 4.20 -27.00 37.28
C VAL A 55 5.14 -27.49 36.19
N VAL A 56 4.55 -27.99 35.10
CA VAL A 56 5.26 -28.60 33.98
C VAL A 56 5.23 -27.78 32.69
N GLY A 57 4.45 -26.69 32.66
CA GLY A 57 4.41 -25.78 31.52
C GLY A 57 3.36 -24.70 31.66
N TYR A 58 3.51 -23.62 30.90
CA TYR A 58 2.51 -22.56 30.76
C TYR A 58 1.98 -22.53 29.31
N PHE A 59 0.67 -22.36 29.17
CA PHE A 59 -0.05 -22.53 27.90
C PHE A 59 -0.81 -21.27 27.46
N GLY A 60 -0.54 -20.14 28.12
CA GLY A 60 -1.23 -18.87 27.87
C GLY A 60 -2.57 -18.77 28.58
N LYS A 61 -3.16 -17.56 28.55
CA LYS A 61 -4.45 -17.23 29.19
C LYS A 61 -4.51 -17.66 30.66
N GLU A 62 -3.41 -17.51 31.39
CA GLU A 62 -3.33 -17.87 32.82
C GLU A 62 -3.43 -19.39 33.08
N ILE A 63 -3.33 -20.23 32.06
CA ILE A 63 -3.42 -21.69 32.21
C ILE A 63 -2.05 -22.34 32.31
N TYR A 64 -1.87 -23.12 33.36
CA TYR A 64 -0.68 -23.91 33.63
C TYR A 64 -0.99 -25.40 33.50
N LYS A 65 -0.03 -26.15 32.99
CA LYS A 65 -0.04 -27.60 33.02
C LYS A 65 0.73 -28.05 34.26
N VAL A 66 0.13 -28.95 35.03
CA VAL A 66 0.61 -29.36 36.35
C VAL A 66 0.56 -30.88 36.46
N LYS A 67 1.55 -31.45 37.14
CA LYS A 67 1.56 -32.83 37.61
C LYS A 67 1.16 -32.87 39.08
N TYR A 68 0.13 -33.64 39.41
CA TYR A 68 -0.39 -33.85 40.76
C TYR A 68 -0.88 -35.30 40.90
N ASN A 69 -0.45 -36.02 41.95
CA ASN A 69 -0.77 -37.44 42.18
C ASN A 69 -0.58 -38.33 40.93
N ASP A 70 0.55 -38.16 40.24
CA ASP A 70 0.90 -38.81 38.96
C ASP A 70 -0.01 -38.54 37.77
N LEU A 71 -1.03 -37.69 37.94
CA LEU A 71 -1.87 -37.17 36.88
C LEU A 71 -1.30 -35.87 36.35
N VAL A 72 -1.36 -35.68 35.03
CA VAL A 72 -0.94 -34.46 34.36
C VAL A 72 -2.17 -33.80 33.75
N GLY A 73 -2.44 -32.57 34.14
CA GLY A 73 -3.59 -31.81 33.67
C GLY A 73 -3.36 -30.32 33.71
N PHE A 74 -4.44 -29.55 33.59
CA PHE A 74 -4.42 -28.10 33.47
C PHE A 74 -5.18 -27.45 34.62
N VAL A 75 -4.65 -26.33 35.09
CA VAL A 75 -5.27 -25.47 36.10
C VAL A 75 -5.04 -24.01 35.74
N ASP A 76 -5.96 -23.16 36.18
CA ASP A 76 -5.81 -21.72 36.11
C ASP A 76 -4.83 -21.21 37.19
N SER A 77 -4.13 -20.12 36.87
CA SER A 77 -3.16 -19.44 37.75
C SER A 77 -3.73 -19.10 39.13
N GLN A 78 -5.04 -18.83 39.21
CA GLN A 78 -5.71 -18.50 40.47
C GLN A 78 -5.61 -19.65 41.50
N TYR A 79 -5.42 -20.89 41.04
CA TYR A 79 -5.28 -22.08 41.88
C TYR A 79 -3.84 -22.38 42.26
N LEU A 80 -2.84 -21.65 41.75
CA LEU A 80 -1.43 -21.92 42.00
C LEU A 80 -0.77 -20.81 42.82
N VAL A 81 0.14 -21.21 43.70
CA VAL A 81 1.07 -20.26 44.31
C VAL A 81 2.14 -19.89 43.29
N VAL A 82 2.07 -18.65 42.79
CA VAL A 82 3.02 -18.11 41.82
C VAL A 82 4.30 -17.67 42.54
N ASN A 83 5.34 -18.49 42.44
CA ASN A 83 6.70 -18.14 42.85
C ASN A 83 7.52 -17.58 41.67
N GLU A 84 8.75 -17.16 41.94
CA GLU A 84 9.66 -16.58 40.94
C GLU A 84 9.83 -17.50 39.72
N ALA A 85 10.07 -18.79 39.93
CA ALA A 85 10.25 -19.75 38.83
C ALA A 85 8.98 -19.96 37.98
N VAL A 86 7.79 -19.93 38.59
CA VAL A 86 6.51 -19.97 37.85
C VAL A 86 6.30 -18.66 37.07
N MET A 87 6.73 -17.53 37.63
CA MET A 87 6.66 -16.23 36.97
C MET A 87 7.61 -16.13 35.77
N ASP A 88 8.82 -16.70 35.87
CA ASP A 88 9.77 -16.79 34.76
C ASP A 88 9.16 -17.57 33.59
N LEU A 89 8.47 -18.68 33.86
CA LEU A 89 7.78 -19.47 32.84
C LEU A 89 6.70 -18.66 32.08
N TYR A 90 6.02 -17.75 32.77
CA TYR A 90 5.07 -16.82 32.13
C TYR A 90 5.80 -15.84 31.20
N TYR A 91 6.89 -15.23 31.66
CA TYR A 91 7.64 -14.25 30.87
C TYR A 91 8.33 -14.90 29.66
N ASP A 92 8.94 -16.06 29.83
CA ASP A 92 9.56 -16.83 28.74
C ASP A 92 8.54 -17.16 27.66
N PHE A 93 7.31 -17.52 28.04
CA PHE A 93 6.23 -17.74 27.08
C PHE A 93 5.86 -16.46 26.33
N GLN A 94 5.68 -15.34 27.02
CA GLN A 94 5.35 -14.05 26.39
C GLN A 94 6.43 -13.60 25.41
N ASP A 95 7.70 -13.78 25.78
CA ASP A 95 8.83 -13.42 24.93
C ASP A 95 8.94 -14.34 23.71
N SER A 96 8.70 -15.64 23.88
CA SER A 96 8.65 -16.60 22.77
C SER A 96 7.52 -16.29 21.77
N GLU A 97 6.32 -15.94 22.26
CA GLU A 97 5.19 -15.54 21.40
C GLU A 97 5.48 -14.22 20.69
N ARG A 98 6.09 -13.25 21.37
CA ARG A 98 6.52 -11.99 20.75
C ARG A 98 7.53 -12.25 19.63
N LEU A 99 8.51 -13.13 19.86
CA LEU A 99 9.51 -13.50 18.86
C LEU A 99 8.86 -14.22 17.66
N ARG A 100 7.88 -15.10 17.91
CA ARG A 100 7.10 -15.77 16.86
C ARG A 100 6.36 -14.76 15.98
N ILE A 101 5.65 -13.81 16.59
CA ILE A 101 4.94 -12.76 15.85
C ILE A 101 5.91 -11.93 15.00
N MET A 102 7.05 -11.52 15.56
CA MET A 102 8.06 -10.75 14.83
C MET A 102 8.66 -11.53 13.65
N THR A 103 8.94 -12.83 13.83
CA THR A 103 9.50 -13.69 12.78
C THR A 103 8.50 -13.98 11.68
N GLU A 104 7.23 -14.25 12.02
CA GLU A 104 6.12 -14.39 11.07
C GLU A 104 5.90 -13.10 10.27
N GLU A 105 5.93 -11.94 10.92
CA GLU A 105 5.78 -10.66 10.23
C GLU A 105 6.96 -10.36 9.30
N LYS A 106 8.19 -10.66 9.73
CA LYS A 106 9.39 -10.51 8.89
C LYS A 106 9.31 -11.41 7.65
N LYS A 107 8.87 -12.66 7.82
CA LYS A 107 8.65 -13.59 6.70
C LYS A 107 7.58 -13.07 5.75
N ARG A 108 6.43 -12.63 6.28
CA ARG A 108 5.34 -12.05 5.48
C ARG A 108 5.81 -10.85 4.65
N LYS A 109 6.63 -9.96 5.23
CA LYS A 109 7.20 -8.81 4.51
C LYS A 109 8.13 -9.26 3.39
N ALA A 110 8.97 -10.27 3.64
CA ALA A 110 9.84 -10.83 2.61
C ALA A 110 9.05 -11.46 1.46
N ASP A 111 8.02 -12.26 1.77
CA ASP A 111 7.16 -12.91 0.77
C ASP A 111 6.44 -11.86 -0.11
N VAL A 112 5.89 -10.80 0.51
CA VAL A 112 5.26 -9.69 -0.23
C VAL A 112 6.27 -8.96 -1.12
N GLN A 113 7.49 -8.75 -0.66
CA GLN A 113 8.52 -8.06 -1.44
C GLN A 113 8.98 -8.87 -2.65
N ILE A 114 8.99 -10.20 -2.56
CA ILE A 114 9.24 -11.09 -3.70
C ILE A 114 8.12 -10.93 -4.74
N ILE A 115 6.86 -11.00 -4.31
CA ILE A 115 5.69 -10.85 -5.20
C ILE A 115 5.71 -9.50 -5.94
N ILE A 116 6.05 -8.41 -5.23
CA ILE A 116 6.16 -7.08 -5.84
C ILE A 116 7.24 -7.07 -6.93
N LYS A 117 8.44 -7.60 -6.65
CA LYS A 117 9.53 -7.66 -7.63
C LYS A 117 9.16 -8.48 -8.86
N GLU A 118 8.57 -9.66 -8.66
CA GLU A 118 8.10 -10.51 -9.77
C GLU A 118 7.05 -9.79 -10.62
N GLY A 119 6.13 -9.05 -9.97
CA GLY A 119 5.13 -8.23 -10.66
C GLY A 119 5.76 -7.08 -11.48
N GLU A 120 6.72 -6.36 -10.92
CA GLU A 120 7.44 -5.27 -11.61
C GLU A 120 8.26 -5.79 -12.80
N GLU A 121 8.91 -6.94 -12.66
CA GLU A 121 9.67 -7.58 -13.74
C GLU A 121 8.75 -8.03 -14.88
N GLU A 122 7.59 -8.63 -14.55
CA GLU A 122 6.60 -9.02 -15.54
C GLU A 122 6.02 -7.81 -16.27
N GLN A 123 5.71 -6.73 -15.54
CA GLN A 123 5.18 -5.51 -16.13
C GLN A 123 6.19 -4.89 -17.11
N LYS A 124 7.47 -4.77 -16.73
CA LYS A 124 8.53 -4.30 -17.64
C LYS A 124 8.64 -5.17 -18.89
N ARG A 125 8.49 -6.49 -18.74
CA ARG A 125 8.51 -7.43 -19.87
C ARG A 125 7.33 -7.22 -20.81
N LEU A 126 6.14 -6.92 -20.29
CA LEU A 126 4.96 -6.61 -21.08
C LEU A 126 5.08 -5.26 -21.80
N GLU A 127 5.55 -4.22 -21.11
CA GLU A 127 5.80 -2.91 -21.70
C GLU A 127 6.81 -2.97 -22.84
N LEU A 128 7.91 -3.72 -22.67
CA LEU A 128 8.90 -3.93 -23.72
C LEU A 128 8.30 -4.62 -24.95
N LYS A 129 7.50 -5.68 -24.75
CA LYS A 129 6.82 -6.38 -25.85
C LYS A 129 5.85 -5.47 -26.60
N GLU A 130 5.09 -4.64 -25.88
CA GLU A 130 4.16 -3.72 -26.53
C GLU A 130 4.89 -2.62 -27.30
N PHE A 131 5.98 -2.08 -26.75
CA PHE A 131 6.83 -1.12 -27.44
C PHE A 131 7.40 -1.70 -28.75
N GLU A 132 7.93 -2.92 -28.71
CA GLU A 132 8.42 -3.62 -29.90
C GLU A 132 7.32 -3.83 -30.95
N ARG A 133 6.10 -4.17 -30.51
CA ARG A 133 4.93 -4.32 -31.37
C ARG A 133 4.55 -3.02 -32.06
N ILE A 134 4.47 -1.91 -31.32
CA ILE A 134 4.16 -0.59 -31.86
C ILE A 134 5.21 -0.18 -32.90
N LYS A 135 6.50 -0.32 -32.58
CA LYS A 135 7.60 0.00 -33.49
C LYS A 135 7.56 -0.83 -34.78
N ALA A 136 7.19 -2.11 -34.69
CA ALA A 136 7.02 -2.96 -35.86
C ALA A 136 5.85 -2.49 -36.74
N LEU A 137 4.72 -2.08 -36.15
CA LEU A 137 3.57 -1.53 -36.87
C LEU A 137 3.91 -0.20 -37.56
N GLU A 138 4.61 0.71 -36.88
CA GLU A 138 5.09 1.96 -37.47
C GLU A 138 6.00 1.72 -38.68
N LEU A 139 6.90 0.74 -38.60
CA LEU A 139 7.78 0.40 -39.72
C LEU A 139 6.99 -0.13 -40.93
N VAL A 140 5.96 -0.94 -40.68
CA VAL A 140 5.06 -1.44 -41.73
C VAL A 140 4.27 -0.30 -42.36
N GLU A 141 3.72 0.63 -41.57
CA GLU A 141 2.97 1.76 -42.08
C GLU A 141 3.86 2.74 -42.85
N LYS A 142 5.08 3.01 -42.37
CA LYS A 142 6.06 3.81 -43.10
C LYS A 142 6.37 3.21 -44.47
N ARG A 143 6.61 1.89 -44.54
CA ARG A 143 6.81 1.18 -45.83
C ARG A 143 5.59 1.29 -46.75
N ARG A 144 4.38 1.25 -46.19
CA ARG A 144 3.14 1.43 -46.94
C ARG A 144 3.02 2.84 -47.51
N LEU A 145 3.29 3.87 -46.69
CA LEU A 145 3.27 5.27 -47.12
C LEU A 145 4.34 5.54 -48.19
N ASP A 146 5.57 5.05 -48.01
CA ASP A 146 6.64 5.17 -49.00
C ASP A 146 6.24 4.52 -50.34
N SER A 147 5.53 3.39 -50.30
CA SER A 147 4.99 2.72 -51.50
C SER A 147 3.88 3.53 -52.18
N ILE A 148 3.00 4.19 -51.41
CA ILE A 148 1.95 5.05 -51.94
C ILE A 148 2.53 6.33 -52.55
N VAL A 149 3.56 6.91 -51.93
CA VAL A 149 4.26 8.10 -52.44
C VAL A 149 4.92 7.80 -53.78
N ASN A 150 5.57 6.65 -53.94
CA ASN A 150 6.16 6.25 -55.22
C ASN A 150 5.09 6.08 -56.31
N ILE A 151 3.94 5.45 -56.01
CA ILE A 151 2.80 5.35 -56.94
C ILE A 151 2.28 6.73 -57.34
N LYS A 152 2.17 7.66 -56.39
CA LYS A 152 1.68 9.03 -56.64
C LYS A 152 2.67 9.89 -57.43
N ILE A 153 3.97 9.66 -57.27
CA ILE A 153 5.02 10.28 -58.08
C ILE A 153 4.98 9.72 -59.51
N GLU A 154 4.74 8.42 -59.68
CA GLU A 154 4.50 7.80 -60.99
C GLU A 154 3.24 8.37 -61.68
N GLU A 155 2.15 8.55 -60.93
CA GLU A 155 0.90 9.17 -61.44
C GLU A 155 1.09 10.65 -61.78
N ASN A 156 1.81 11.42 -60.95
CA ASN A 156 2.10 12.83 -61.22
C ASN A 156 3.05 13.02 -62.42
N LYS A 157 4.00 12.11 -62.66
CA LYS A 157 4.80 12.10 -63.89
C LYS A 157 3.96 11.86 -65.15
N GLN A 158 2.83 11.18 -65.04
CA GLN A 158 1.87 11.05 -66.16
C GLN A 158 0.96 12.27 -66.30
N VAL A 159 0.69 13.00 -65.20
CA VAL A 159 -0.13 14.23 -65.21
C VAL A 159 0.68 15.46 -65.63
N GLU A 160 2.00 15.53 -65.40
CA GLU A 160 2.87 16.64 -65.83
C GLU A 160 3.07 16.75 -67.36
N ILE A 161 2.55 15.81 -68.15
CA ILE A 161 2.42 15.98 -69.62
C ILE A 161 1.20 16.87 -69.97
N LYS A 162 0.33 17.22 -69.01
CA LYS A 162 -0.86 18.05 -69.24
C LYS A 162 -1.06 19.12 -68.15
N ALA A 163 -0.62 20.33 -68.50
CA ALA A 163 -1.14 21.65 -68.10
C ALA A 163 -0.45 22.46 -66.96
N VAL A 164 -0.31 23.75 -67.30
CA VAL A 164 0.31 24.93 -66.64
C VAL A 164 -0.70 25.61 -65.67
N PRO A 165 -0.25 26.47 -64.71
CA PRO A 165 -0.83 26.59 -63.38
C PRO A 165 -1.72 27.82 -63.17
N ASN A 166 -2.45 27.85 -62.05
CA ASN A 166 -2.84 29.11 -61.41
C ASN A 166 -3.04 29.01 -59.89
N LYS A 167 -2.75 30.15 -59.26
CA LYS A 167 -2.63 30.52 -57.84
C LYS A 167 -3.87 30.25 -56.99
N VAL A 168 -3.71 30.14 -55.67
CA VAL A 168 -4.07 31.18 -54.65
C VAL A 168 -3.92 30.61 -53.23
N GLU A 169 -3.37 31.44 -52.35
CA GLU A 169 -3.12 31.27 -50.92
C GLU A 169 -4.38 31.12 -50.03
N GLU A 170 -4.10 30.82 -48.76
CA GLU A 170 -4.76 31.40 -47.58
C GLU A 170 -5.86 30.58 -46.89
N LYS A 171 -5.43 29.56 -46.13
CA LYS A 171 -6.11 29.11 -44.89
C LYS A 171 -5.10 28.54 -43.91
N LEU A 172 -4.39 29.38 -43.17
CA LEU A 172 -3.60 28.94 -42.02
C LEU A 172 -3.77 29.94 -40.87
N ASN A 173 -4.93 29.91 -40.22
CA ASN A 173 -5.07 30.53 -38.89
C ASN A 173 -6.28 30.05 -38.07
N LYS A 174 -6.68 28.77 -38.23
CA LYS A 174 -7.75 28.18 -37.41
C LYS A 174 -7.40 26.82 -36.78
N GLU A 175 -6.35 26.17 -37.25
CA GLU A 175 -5.86 24.89 -36.69
C GLU A 175 -4.91 25.13 -35.50
N GLU A 176 -4.09 26.19 -35.53
CA GLU A 176 -3.09 26.47 -34.48
C GLU A 176 -3.70 26.90 -33.12
N LEU A 177 -4.95 27.40 -33.13
CA LEU A 177 -5.68 27.76 -31.91
C LEU A 177 -6.52 26.60 -31.33
N LEU A 178 -6.78 25.55 -32.12
CA LEU A 178 -7.49 24.35 -31.67
C LEU A 178 -6.50 23.33 -31.09
N GLU A 179 -5.32 23.16 -31.70
CA GLU A 179 -4.27 22.25 -31.19
C GLU A 179 -3.76 22.66 -29.80
N LYS A 180 -3.73 23.96 -29.48
CA LYS A 180 -3.30 24.43 -28.15
C LYS A 180 -4.29 24.13 -27.02
N LYS A 181 -5.57 23.85 -27.35
CA LYS A 181 -6.58 23.49 -26.35
C LYS A 181 -6.65 21.99 -26.09
N ASP A 182 -6.36 21.16 -27.09
CA ASP A 182 -6.40 19.70 -26.95
C ASP A 182 -5.13 19.12 -26.28
N VAL A 183 -4.02 19.87 -26.23
CA VAL A 183 -2.79 19.45 -25.53
C VAL A 183 -2.84 19.73 -24.01
N LEU A 184 -3.74 20.59 -23.52
CA LEU A 184 -3.86 20.89 -22.07
C LEU A 184 -4.82 19.97 -21.31
N SER A 185 -5.63 19.16 -22.00
CA SER A 185 -6.69 18.35 -21.36
C SER A 185 -6.35 16.86 -21.20
N THR A 186 -5.13 16.44 -21.53
CA THR A 186 -4.72 15.04 -21.42
C THR A 186 -4.04 14.79 -20.08
N CYS A 187 -4.57 13.83 -19.33
CA CYS A 187 -3.99 13.36 -18.09
C CYS A 187 -2.96 12.28 -18.39
N ASP A 188 -1.76 12.42 -17.82
CA ASP A 188 -0.71 11.42 -17.97
C ASP A 188 -0.74 10.46 -16.79
N TYR A 189 -0.78 9.16 -17.10
CA TYR A 189 -0.98 8.12 -16.11
C TYR A 189 0.24 7.20 -16.02
N SER A 190 0.70 6.94 -14.80
CA SER A 190 1.61 5.83 -14.51
C SER A 190 0.84 4.51 -14.41
N MET A 191 -0.44 4.57 -14.06
CA MET A 191 -1.35 3.42 -14.04
C MET A 191 -2.77 3.89 -14.34
N ASN A 192 -3.45 3.25 -15.29
CA ASN A 192 -4.87 3.51 -15.57
C ASN A 192 -5.50 2.21 -16.05
N GLU A 193 -5.86 1.38 -15.08
CA GLU A 193 -6.30 0.02 -15.33
C GLU A 193 -7.61 -0.30 -14.61
N TYR A 194 -8.26 -1.36 -15.08
CA TYR A 194 -9.43 -1.93 -14.45
C TYR A 194 -9.08 -3.31 -13.93
N ASP A 195 -9.06 -3.47 -12.61
CA ASP A 195 -8.88 -4.76 -11.98
C ASP A 195 -10.16 -5.58 -12.16
N THR A 196 -10.08 -6.63 -12.99
CA THR A 196 -11.23 -7.48 -13.31
C THR A 196 -11.63 -8.42 -12.17
N ILE A 197 -10.71 -8.71 -11.24
CA ILE A 197 -10.94 -9.57 -10.08
C ILE A 197 -11.71 -8.79 -9.02
N ASP A 198 -11.17 -7.63 -8.64
CA ASP A 198 -11.77 -6.76 -7.62
C ASP A 198 -12.91 -5.89 -8.20
N ARG A 199 -13.05 -5.83 -9.53
CA ARG A 199 -13.99 -4.97 -10.27
C ARG A 199 -13.84 -3.48 -9.95
N ILE A 200 -12.61 -3.03 -9.74
CA ILE A 200 -12.29 -1.65 -9.38
C ILE A 200 -11.40 -1.00 -10.43
N LYS A 201 -11.68 0.27 -10.72
CA LYS A 201 -10.76 1.11 -11.51
C LYS A 201 -9.64 1.61 -10.60
N ILE A 202 -8.41 1.49 -11.08
CA ILE A 202 -7.20 1.99 -10.43
C ILE A 202 -6.57 3.02 -11.35
N VAL A 203 -6.40 4.23 -10.84
CA VAL A 203 -5.85 5.36 -11.58
C VAL A 203 -4.73 5.97 -10.75
N ARG A 204 -3.55 6.16 -11.35
CA ARG A 204 -2.41 6.86 -10.79
C ARG A 204 -1.81 7.76 -11.86
N THR A 205 -1.64 9.04 -11.57
CA THR A 205 -0.95 9.94 -12.49
C THR A 205 0.55 9.70 -12.47
N ILE A 206 1.27 10.23 -13.46
CA ILE A 206 2.72 10.40 -13.33
C ILE A 206 3.06 11.38 -12.19
N PRO A 207 4.29 11.35 -11.66
CA PRO A 207 4.77 12.39 -10.76
C PRO A 207 4.93 13.73 -11.49
N TYR A 208 4.13 14.72 -11.11
CA TYR A 208 4.24 16.08 -11.60
C TYR A 208 5.17 16.89 -10.70
N ILE A 209 6.10 17.61 -11.30
CA ILE A 209 7.08 18.43 -10.58
C ILE A 209 6.40 19.75 -10.15
N LEU A 210 6.25 19.98 -8.84
CA LEU A 210 5.76 21.25 -8.28
C LEU A 210 6.89 22.25 -7.99
N ASN A 211 8.08 21.72 -7.70
CA ASN A 211 9.32 22.46 -7.50
C ASN A 211 10.49 21.50 -7.82
N LYS A 212 11.71 22.02 -7.96
CA LYS A 212 12.94 21.24 -8.19
C LYS A 212 13.00 19.94 -7.37
N ASP A 213 12.59 19.99 -6.11
CA ASP A 213 12.76 18.89 -5.15
C ASP A 213 11.42 18.24 -4.73
N LEU A 214 10.27 18.78 -5.16
CA LEU A 214 8.93 18.30 -4.76
C LEU A 214 8.11 17.84 -5.97
N THR A 215 7.65 16.60 -5.92
CA THR A 215 6.68 16.04 -6.88
C THR A 215 5.33 15.74 -6.22
N ILE A 216 4.29 15.68 -7.04
CA ILE A 216 2.93 15.37 -6.65
C ILE A 216 2.29 14.35 -7.59
N GLU A 217 1.54 13.41 -7.03
CA GLU A 217 0.77 12.43 -7.80
C GLU A 217 -0.65 12.32 -7.26
N LEU A 218 -1.60 11.99 -8.13
CA LEU A 218 -2.96 11.67 -7.76
C LEU A 218 -3.20 10.17 -7.93
N PHE A 219 -3.91 9.58 -6.98
CA PHE A 219 -4.21 8.16 -6.98
C PHE A 219 -5.66 7.90 -6.59
N LYS A 220 -6.31 6.98 -7.29
CA LYS A 220 -7.64 6.48 -6.97
C LYS A 220 -7.67 4.97 -7.11
N ARG A 221 -8.20 4.30 -6.09
CA ARG A 221 -8.52 2.87 -6.10
C ARG A 221 -9.95 2.70 -5.63
N GLY A 222 -10.85 2.37 -6.54
CA GLY A 222 -12.29 2.32 -6.25
C GLY A 222 -12.82 3.67 -5.75
N ARG A 223 -13.28 3.71 -4.49
CA ARG A 223 -13.79 4.95 -3.85
C ARG A 223 -12.72 5.75 -3.10
N SER A 224 -11.54 5.18 -2.89
CA SER A 224 -10.47 5.83 -2.16
C SER A 224 -9.69 6.74 -3.10
N THR A 225 -9.54 8.01 -2.73
CA THR A 225 -8.78 9.01 -3.47
C THR A 225 -7.66 9.55 -2.59
N ASN A 226 -6.47 9.64 -3.14
CA ASN A 226 -5.26 10.02 -2.45
C ASN A 226 -4.42 11.00 -3.27
N VAL A 227 -3.63 11.77 -2.54
CA VAL A 227 -2.57 12.61 -3.07
C VAL A 227 -1.25 12.16 -2.47
N PHE A 228 -0.23 12.06 -3.31
CA PHE A 228 1.13 11.79 -2.90
C PHE A 228 1.97 13.05 -3.03
N PHE A 229 2.77 13.35 -2.02
CA PHE A 229 3.78 14.40 -2.06
C PHE A 229 5.13 13.74 -1.78
N ASN A 230 6.04 13.79 -2.74
CA ASN A 230 7.38 13.20 -2.60
C ASN A 230 8.41 14.31 -2.68
N LEU A 231 9.14 14.52 -1.58
CA LEU A 231 10.22 15.50 -1.46
C LEU A 231 11.55 14.75 -1.36
N SER A 232 12.54 15.12 -2.16
CA SER A 232 13.86 14.47 -2.17
C SER A 232 14.74 14.79 -0.94
N GLU A 233 14.22 15.56 0.03
CA GLU A 233 14.87 15.87 1.29
C GLU A 233 14.39 14.91 2.41
N ASP A 234 15.28 14.60 3.36
CA ASP A 234 14.96 13.79 4.54
C ASP A 234 14.37 14.68 5.65
N LEU A 235 13.08 14.51 5.95
CA LEU A 235 12.39 15.20 7.06
C LEU A 235 12.20 14.30 8.30
N GLY A 236 12.93 13.19 8.36
CA GLY A 236 12.68 12.05 9.23
C GLY A 236 11.77 11.03 8.54
N CYS A 237 10.77 10.55 9.28
CA CYS A 237 9.79 9.62 8.73
C CYS A 237 8.49 10.34 8.33
N ALA A 238 7.81 9.83 7.32
CA ALA A 238 6.39 10.04 7.11
C ALA A 238 5.61 9.08 8.01
N SER A 239 5.18 9.54 9.18
CA SER A 239 4.51 8.70 10.20
C SER A 239 3.00 8.83 10.13
N TYR A 240 2.28 7.72 10.19
CA TYR A 240 0.83 7.67 10.41
C TYR A 240 0.44 7.66 11.89
N LEU A 241 1.40 7.45 12.81
CA LEU A 241 1.12 7.28 14.23
C LEU A 241 0.59 8.59 14.86
N PRO A 242 -0.48 8.56 15.68
CA PRO A 242 -1.11 9.77 16.20
C PRO A 242 -0.18 10.72 16.97
N SER A 243 0.79 10.20 17.72
CA SER A 243 1.69 10.99 18.56
C SER A 243 2.70 11.84 17.79
N ASN A 244 3.06 11.42 16.57
CA ASN A 244 4.06 12.10 15.73
C ASN A 244 3.65 12.15 14.25
N ARG A 245 2.34 12.22 14.00
CA ARG A 245 1.79 12.10 12.65
C ARG A 245 2.33 13.19 11.73
N SER A 246 2.88 12.77 10.60
CA SER A 246 3.36 13.67 9.55
C SER A 246 2.19 14.32 8.83
N SER A 247 2.40 15.53 8.32
CA SER A 247 1.34 16.33 7.70
C SER A 247 1.87 17.20 6.59
N VAL A 248 1.01 17.44 5.58
CA VAL A 248 1.26 18.40 4.51
C VAL A 248 0.15 19.44 4.52
N LYS A 249 0.51 20.72 4.52
CA LYS A 249 -0.44 21.83 4.42
C LYS A 249 -0.23 22.53 3.09
N VAL A 250 -1.25 22.53 2.26
CA VAL A 250 -1.28 23.30 1.01
C VAL A 250 -1.97 24.63 1.30
N ILE A 251 -1.23 25.72 1.18
CA ILE A 251 -1.75 27.08 1.30
C ILE A 251 -2.07 27.59 -0.10
N LEU A 252 -3.31 28.00 -0.32
CA LEU A 252 -3.81 28.50 -1.60
C LEU A 252 -3.76 30.03 -1.64
N GLU A 253 -3.71 30.60 -2.84
CA GLU A 253 -3.63 32.07 -3.06
C GLU A 253 -4.86 32.83 -2.50
N ASN A 254 -5.97 32.14 -2.23
CA ASN A 254 -7.15 32.71 -1.55
C ASN A 254 -7.07 32.63 0.00
N ASN A 255 -5.88 32.40 0.55
CA ASN A 255 -5.60 32.19 1.99
C ASN A 255 -6.27 30.97 2.62
N GLN A 256 -6.86 30.06 1.82
CA GLN A 256 -7.38 28.80 2.32
C GLN A 256 -6.24 27.81 2.53
N THR A 257 -6.22 27.16 3.70
CA THR A 257 -5.24 26.09 4.01
C THR A 257 -5.91 24.73 4.01
N ILE A 258 -5.41 23.80 3.21
CA ILE A 258 -5.84 22.41 3.17
C ILE A 258 -4.77 21.54 3.84
N THR A 259 -5.13 20.88 4.94
CA THR A 259 -4.22 20.01 5.67
C THR A 259 -4.50 18.54 5.34
N PHE A 260 -3.45 17.81 5.02
CA PHE A 260 -3.41 16.37 4.85
C PHE A 260 -2.61 15.75 5.98
N TYR A 261 -3.04 14.57 6.42
CA TYR A 261 -2.30 13.75 7.38
C TYR A 261 -1.89 12.45 6.72
N HIS A 262 -0.68 11.98 7.06
CA HIS A 262 -0.15 10.76 6.49
C HIS A 262 -1.06 9.57 6.81
N SER A 263 -1.29 8.72 5.82
CA SER A 263 -2.31 7.66 5.87
C SER A 263 -1.80 6.31 5.37
N TRP A 264 -0.50 6.18 5.13
CA TRP A 264 0.13 4.92 4.76
C TRP A 264 1.12 4.43 5.82
N ASP A 265 1.92 3.44 5.46
CA ASP A 265 2.95 2.84 6.29
C ASP A 265 4.03 3.86 6.57
N MET A 266 4.72 3.68 7.69
CA MET A 266 5.82 4.55 8.05
C MET A 266 6.97 4.37 7.06
N ASP A 267 7.37 5.47 6.41
CA ASP A 267 8.48 5.52 5.47
C ASP A 267 9.52 6.53 5.96
N CYS A 268 10.81 6.20 5.90
CA CYS A 268 11.89 7.02 6.46
C CYS A 268 13.03 7.20 5.44
N GLY A 269 13.62 8.39 5.39
CA GLY A 269 14.57 8.78 4.35
C GLY A 269 13.98 9.92 3.54
N GLU A 270 14.01 9.85 2.22
CA GLU A 270 13.30 10.82 1.37
C GLU A 270 11.82 10.88 1.75
N PHE A 271 11.29 12.09 1.87
CA PHE A 271 9.95 12.27 2.43
C PHE A 271 8.87 11.84 1.41
N SER A 272 8.34 10.64 1.64
CA SER A 272 7.24 10.03 0.87
C SER A 272 5.93 10.12 1.65
N PHE A 273 4.99 10.96 1.20
CA PHE A 273 3.77 11.24 1.94
C PHE A 273 2.51 10.88 1.16
N ARG A 274 1.61 10.08 1.76
CA ARG A 274 0.26 9.81 1.25
C ARG A 274 -0.81 10.46 2.11
N GLY A 275 -1.57 11.38 1.53
CA GLY A 275 -2.76 11.99 2.12
C GLY A 275 -4.06 11.44 1.53
N ASN A 276 -5.10 11.34 2.36
CA ASN A 276 -6.47 11.10 1.88
C ASN A 276 -7.07 12.39 1.30
N LEU A 277 -7.67 12.31 0.12
CA LEU A 277 -8.39 13.40 -0.53
C LEU A 277 -9.90 13.20 -0.35
N SER A 278 -10.51 14.03 0.49
CA SER A 278 -11.97 14.08 0.63
C SER A 278 -12.63 14.96 -0.43
N ASN A 279 -13.91 14.73 -0.71
CA ASN A 279 -14.69 15.54 -1.66
C ASN A 279 -14.73 17.04 -1.30
N SER A 280 -14.71 17.38 -0.01
CA SER A 280 -14.66 18.79 0.42
C SER A 280 -13.29 19.43 0.14
N GLN A 281 -12.19 18.68 0.34
CA GLN A 281 -10.85 19.15 0.01
C GLN A 281 -10.68 19.29 -1.50
N ILE A 282 -11.14 18.33 -2.31
CA ILE A 282 -11.13 18.40 -3.77
C ILE A 282 -11.83 19.68 -4.26
N ARG A 283 -13.05 19.93 -3.79
CA ARG A 283 -13.80 21.15 -4.14
C ARG A 283 -13.07 22.44 -3.73
N SER A 284 -12.30 22.40 -2.64
CA SER A 284 -11.54 23.56 -2.18
C SER A 284 -10.28 23.78 -3.02
N LEU A 285 -9.54 22.71 -3.30
CA LEU A 285 -8.30 22.74 -4.09
C LEU A 285 -8.53 23.16 -5.54
N LYS A 286 -9.73 22.94 -6.09
CA LYS A 286 -10.10 23.42 -7.43
C LYS A 286 -10.40 24.92 -7.51
N ARG A 287 -10.53 25.64 -6.38
CA ARG A 287 -10.98 27.05 -6.37
C ARG A 287 -9.85 28.07 -6.52
N ALA A 288 -8.62 27.70 -6.18
CA ALA A 288 -7.50 28.62 -6.16
C ALA A 288 -6.19 27.88 -6.39
N SER A 289 -5.22 28.58 -7.01
CA SER A 289 -3.88 28.07 -7.23
C SER A 289 -3.11 27.90 -5.93
N ILE A 290 -2.09 27.06 -5.95
CA ILE A 290 -1.16 26.84 -4.83
C ILE A 290 -0.29 28.09 -4.65
N GLN A 291 -0.26 28.62 -3.44
CA GLN A 291 0.66 29.67 -3.02
C GLN A 291 1.95 29.07 -2.44
N SER A 292 1.81 28.16 -1.47
CA SER A 292 2.95 27.49 -0.84
C SER A 292 2.54 26.14 -0.23
N ILE A 293 3.53 25.30 0.07
CA ILE A 293 3.34 23.99 0.68
C ILE A 293 4.25 23.85 1.90
N TYR A 294 3.65 23.49 3.03
CA TYR A 294 4.37 23.19 4.26
C TYR A 294 4.33 21.69 4.54
N LEU A 295 5.50 21.06 4.63
CA LEU A 295 5.68 19.65 4.90
C LEU A 295 6.25 19.46 6.31
N LYS A 296 5.70 18.52 7.07
CA LYS A 296 6.17 18.15 8.39
C LYS A 296 6.41 16.65 8.45
N GLY A 297 7.67 16.26 8.64
CA GLY A 297 8.07 14.90 9.01
C GLY A 297 8.18 14.73 10.52
N THR A 298 8.75 13.61 10.97
CA THR A 298 8.95 13.36 12.41
C THR A 298 10.12 14.11 13.02
N LYS A 299 11.10 14.56 12.21
CA LYS A 299 12.30 15.27 12.68
C LYS A 299 12.28 16.73 12.26
N GLU A 300 12.04 16.98 10.97
CA GLU A 300 12.18 18.31 10.38
C GLU A 300 10.90 18.74 9.63
N THR A 301 10.91 20.00 9.22
CA THR A 301 9.81 20.63 8.49
C THR A 301 10.35 21.46 7.35
N ARG A 302 9.64 21.48 6.23
CA ARG A 302 10.02 22.22 5.03
C ARG A 302 8.88 23.12 4.58
N HIS A 303 9.17 24.39 4.32
CA HIS A 303 8.23 25.32 3.71
C HIS A 303 8.72 25.69 2.31
N ILE A 304 7.91 25.35 1.30
CA ILE A 304 8.21 25.54 -0.11
C ILE A 304 7.30 26.64 -0.64
N THR A 305 7.87 27.74 -1.09
CA THR A 305 7.16 28.92 -1.60
C THR A 305 7.32 29.11 -3.11
N ASP A 306 8.33 28.48 -3.70
CA ASP A 306 8.70 28.54 -5.11
C ASP A 306 8.00 27.43 -5.91
N ILE A 307 6.67 27.43 -5.90
CA ILE A 307 5.85 26.47 -6.65
C ILE A 307 5.81 26.88 -8.13
N THR A 308 6.35 26.03 -9.01
CA THR A 308 6.36 26.24 -10.46
C THR A 308 5.01 25.89 -11.09
N TYR A 309 4.39 24.77 -10.69
CA TYR A 309 3.10 24.33 -11.21
C TYR A 309 1.93 24.66 -10.28
N LYS A 310 1.63 25.96 -10.13
CA LYS A 310 0.64 26.46 -9.17
C LYS A 310 -0.80 26.01 -9.43
N THR A 311 -1.18 25.75 -10.68
CA THR A 311 -2.55 25.36 -11.08
C THR A 311 -2.79 23.86 -11.05
N PHE A 312 -1.82 23.06 -10.56
CA PHE A 312 -1.88 21.60 -10.55
C PHE A 312 -3.24 21.03 -10.12
N PHE A 313 -3.75 21.42 -8.94
CA PHE A 313 -5.01 20.85 -8.44
C PHE A 313 -6.23 21.27 -9.27
N ILE A 314 -6.19 22.45 -9.89
CA ILE A 314 -7.27 22.94 -10.74
C ILE A 314 -7.35 22.10 -12.01
N GLU A 315 -6.19 21.81 -12.62
CA GLU A 315 -6.11 21.13 -13.90
C GLU A 315 -6.15 19.61 -13.78
N ARG A 316 -5.60 19.04 -12.70
CA ARG A 316 -5.30 17.59 -12.63
C ARG A 316 -6.23 16.80 -11.71
N LEU A 317 -6.99 17.44 -10.83
CA LEU A 317 -7.94 16.69 -9.98
C LEU A 317 -9.03 15.97 -10.79
N ASP A 318 -9.35 16.44 -11.99
CA ASP A 318 -10.29 15.78 -12.91
C ASP A 318 -9.73 14.50 -13.54
N CYS A 319 -8.42 14.28 -13.49
CA CYS A 319 -7.78 13.05 -13.98
C CYS A 319 -8.23 11.79 -13.22
N LEU A 320 -8.87 11.94 -12.06
CA LEU A 320 -9.33 10.87 -11.20
C LEU A 320 -10.75 10.37 -11.54
N ASP A 321 -11.34 10.80 -12.66
CA ASP A 321 -12.71 10.44 -13.09
C ASP A 321 -13.68 10.45 -11.91
N ILE A 322 -13.82 11.62 -11.28
CA ILE A 322 -14.58 11.81 -10.03
C ILE A 322 -16.07 11.61 -10.26
#